data_AF-A0A258BVN5-F1
#
_entry.id   AF-A0A258BVN5-F1
#
_cell.length_a   1.000
_cell.length_b   1.000
_cell.length_c   1.000
_cell.angle_alpha   90.00
_cell.angle_beta   90.00
_cell.angle_gamma   90.00
#
_symmetry.space_group_name_H-M   'P 1'
#
loop_
_entity.id
_entity.type
_entity.pdbx_description
1 polymer ?
#
loop_
_entity_poly.entity_id
_entity_poly.type
_entity_poly.pdbx_seq_one_letter_code
_entity_poly.pdbx_strand_id
1 'polypeptide(L)'
;MTRDVLAEMGYLALGSRLKRLAERMQADATKVFADRGLPIQGTHFPLLAALTTYGPLSVTEAVEAVGISQPAVTRIHNALQKLGITTTSRVKGDNRQKL
;
A
#
# COMPACT_ATOMS: atom_id res chain seq x y z
N MET A 1 34.24 -2.28 10.04
CA MET A 1 33.02 -3.05 9.74
C MET A 1 31.84 -2.32 10.35
N THR A 2 30.79 -2.04 9.59
CA THR A 2 29.55 -1.47 10.13
C THR A 2 28.81 -2.59 10.88
N ARG A 3 28.45 -2.37 12.15
CA ARG A 3 27.64 -3.33 12.91
C ARG A 3 26.20 -3.35 12.39
N ASP A 4 25.61 -4.54 12.29
CA ASP A 4 24.20 -4.72 11.92
C ASP A 4 23.50 -5.55 13.00
N VAL A 5 22.93 -4.84 13.99
CA VAL A 5 22.25 -5.45 15.14
C VAL A 5 21.13 -6.40 14.72
N LEU A 6 20.46 -6.15 13.59
CA LEU A 6 19.40 -7.05 13.11
C LEU A 6 19.96 -8.34 12.52
N ALA A 7 21.15 -8.29 11.90
CA ALA A 7 21.83 -9.50 11.44
C ALA A 7 22.36 -10.34 12.61
N GLU A 8 22.91 -9.67 13.64
CA GLU A 8 23.46 -10.30 14.84
C GLU A 8 22.39 -11.06 15.66
N MET A 9 21.13 -10.64 15.62
CA MET A 9 20.01 -11.26 16.35
C MET A 9 19.44 -12.54 15.68
N GLY A 10 20.01 -12.97 14.55
CA GLY A 10 19.61 -14.21 13.86
C GLY A 10 18.12 -14.23 13.48
N TYR A 11 17.42 -15.30 13.87
CA TYR A 11 16.01 -15.52 13.53
C TYR A 11 15.05 -14.58 14.26
N LEU A 12 15.42 -14.05 15.43
CA LEU A 12 14.57 -13.13 16.21
C LEU A 12 14.29 -11.83 15.44
N ALA A 13 15.22 -11.41 14.57
CA ALA A 13 15.09 -10.21 13.77
C ALA A 13 14.72 -10.49 12.30
N LEU A 14 14.28 -11.71 11.96
CA LEU A 14 13.92 -12.06 10.58
C LEU A 14 12.84 -11.12 10.03
N GLY A 15 11.75 -10.91 10.78
CA GLY A 15 10.67 -10.01 10.38
C GLY A 15 11.16 -8.58 10.13
N SER A 16 12.02 -8.05 11.01
CA SER A 16 12.60 -6.71 10.88
C SER A 16 13.51 -6.59 9.65
N ARG A 17 14.28 -7.64 9.33
CA ARG A 17 15.14 -7.67 8.14
C ARG A 17 14.32 -7.73 6.85
N LEU A 18 13.24 -8.52 6.84
CA LEU A 18 12.30 -8.56 5.72
C LEU A 18 11.61 -7.21 5.51
N LYS A 19 11.19 -6.55 6.59
CA LYS A 19 10.64 -5.19 6.53
C LYS A 19 11.65 -4.20 5.93
N ARG A 20 12.91 -4.22 6.39
CA ARG A 20 13.98 -3.37 5.87
C ARG A 20 14.23 -3.60 4.37
N LEU A 21 14.17 -4.85 3.92
CA LEU A 21 14.26 -5.20 2.51
C LEU A 21 13.06 -4.66 1.72
N ALA A 22 11.84 -4.87 2.22
CA ALA A 22 10.61 -4.39 1.58
C ALA A 22 10.60 -2.86 1.45
N GLU A 23 11.01 -2.14 2.49
CA GLU A 23 11.12 -0.67 2.46
C GLU A 23 12.12 -0.20 1.39
N ARG A 24 13.26 -0.88 1.24
CA ARG A 24 14.22 -0.58 0.17
C ARG A 24 13.63 -0.83 -1.21
N MET A 25 12.95 -1.95 -1.41
CA MET A 25 12.29 -2.27 -2.68
C MET A 25 11.21 -1.25 -3.04
N GLN A 26 10.41 -0.80 -2.06
CA GLN A 26 9.40 0.24 -2.25
C GLN A 26 10.01 1.60 -2.58
N ALA A 27 11.13 1.95 -1.95
CA ALA A 27 11.87 3.17 -2.26
C ALA A 27 12.41 3.15 -3.70
N ASP A 28 12.94 2.02 -4.15
CA ASP A 28 13.41 1.85 -5.52
C ASP A 28 12.26 1.90 -6.53
N ALA A 29 11.12 1.25 -6.26
CA ALA A 29 9.91 1.37 -7.07
C ALA A 29 9.42 2.83 -7.17
N THR A 30 9.51 3.59 -6.09
CA THR A 30 9.14 5.02 -6.07
C THR A 30 10.01 5.83 -7.05
N LYS A 31 11.31 5.55 -7.13
CA LYS A 31 12.20 6.20 -8.12
C LYS A 31 11.76 5.89 -9.55
N VAL A 32 11.45 4.62 -9.83
CA VAL A 32 10.98 4.14 -11.14
C VAL A 32 9.68 4.83 -11.58
N PHE A 33 8.77 5.10 -10.64
CA PHE A 33 7.55 5.87 -10.89
C PHE A 33 7.85 7.35 -11.14
N ALA A 34 8.71 7.97 -10.32
CA ALA A 34 9.12 9.35 -10.47
C ALA A 34 9.82 9.63 -11.81
N ASP A 35 10.70 8.72 -12.24
CA ASP A 35 11.40 8.79 -13.54
C ASP A 35 10.43 8.76 -14.73
N ARG A 36 9.21 8.24 -14.52
CA ARG A 36 8.12 8.22 -15.50
C ARG A 36 7.11 9.36 -15.32
N GLY A 37 7.38 10.30 -14.43
CA GLY A 37 6.48 11.41 -14.11
C GLY A 37 5.21 11.00 -13.36
N LEU A 38 5.19 9.81 -12.76
CA LEU A 38 4.04 9.33 -11.98
C LEU A 38 4.19 9.75 -10.52
N PRO A 39 3.23 10.49 -9.92
CA PRO A 39 3.31 10.97 -8.54
C PRO A 39 2.93 9.87 -7.53
N ILE A 40 3.42 8.65 -7.73
CA ILE A 40 3.01 7.44 -7.00
C ILE A 40 4.17 6.94 -6.13
N GLN A 41 3.88 6.57 -4.88
CA GLN A 41 4.84 5.91 -4.00
C GLN A 41 4.73 4.39 -4.11
N GLY A 42 5.82 3.67 -3.84
CA GLY A 42 5.85 2.20 -3.82
C GLY A 42 4.77 1.58 -2.93
N THR A 43 4.44 2.25 -1.82
CA THR A 43 3.37 1.87 -0.89
C THR A 43 1.96 1.95 -1.47
N HIS A 44 1.75 2.75 -2.53
CA HIS A 44 0.44 2.87 -3.18
C HIS A 44 0.15 1.73 -4.14
N PHE A 45 1.20 1.10 -4.67
CA PHE A 45 1.11 0.12 -5.74
C PHE A 45 0.17 -1.06 -5.44
N PRO A 46 0.14 -1.65 -4.22
CA PRO A 46 -0.72 -2.80 -3.97
C PRO A 46 -2.21 -2.51 -4.18
N LEU A 47 -2.71 -1.35 -3.74
CA LEU A 47 -4.11 -0.96 -3.97
C LEU A 47 -4.38 -0.65 -5.45
N LEU A 48 -3.44 -0.01 -6.14
CA LEU A 48 -3.55 0.24 -7.59
C LEU A 48 -3.59 -1.06 -8.39
N ALA A 49 -2.75 -2.03 -8.03
CA ALA A 49 -2.73 -3.35 -8.66
C ALA A 49 -4.07 -4.06 -8.48
N ALA A 50 -4.63 -4.05 -7.27
CA ALA A 50 -5.95 -4.63 -7.00
C ALA A 50 -7.06 -3.97 -7.82
N LEU A 51 -7.13 -2.63 -7.82
CA LEU A 51 -8.15 -1.88 -8.56
C LEU A 51 -8.01 -2.05 -10.09
N THR A 52 -6.78 -2.12 -10.60
CA THR A 52 -6.54 -2.33 -12.03
C THR A 52 -6.91 -3.75 -12.47
N THR A 53 -6.72 -4.74 -11.60
CA THR A 53 -6.97 -6.15 -11.91
C THR A 53 -8.43 -6.53 -11.75
N TYR A 54 -9.08 -6.05 -10.69
CA TYR A 54 -10.43 -6.48 -10.30
C TYR A 54 -11.50 -5.41 -10.52
N GLY A 55 -11.13 -4.20 -10.90
CA GLY A 55 -12.05 -3.07 -11.03
C GLY A 55 -12.35 -2.40 -9.68
N PRO A 56 -13.49 -1.70 -9.57
CA PRO A 56 -13.91 -1.07 -8.31
C PRO A 56 -14.08 -2.10 -7.18
N LEU A 57 -13.51 -1.80 -6.02
CA LEU A 57 -13.57 -2.65 -4.83
C LEU A 57 -14.11 -1.86 -3.64
N SER A 58 -14.88 -2.54 -2.79
CA SER A 58 -15.14 -2.08 -1.43
C SER A 58 -13.84 -2.12 -0.59
N VAL A 59 -13.84 -1.44 0.56
CA VAL A 59 -12.68 -1.45 1.46
C VAL A 59 -12.36 -2.86 1.94
N THR A 60 -13.39 -3.69 2.20
CA THR A 60 -13.21 -5.07 2.66
C THR A 60 -12.59 -5.94 1.57
N GLU A 61 -13.10 -5.85 0.33
CA GLU A 61 -12.52 -6.58 -0.81
C GLU A 61 -11.07 -6.16 -1.09
N ALA A 62 -10.76 -4.88 -0.95
CA ALA A 62 -9.39 -4.38 -1.08
C ALA A 62 -8.45 -4.93 0.02
N VAL A 63 -8.93 -5.04 1.27
CA VAL A 63 -8.18 -5.66 2.37
C VAL A 63 -7.88 -7.13 2.06
N GLU A 64 -8.88 -7.87 1.58
CA GLU A 64 -8.73 -9.29 1.22
C GLU A 64 -7.79 -9.48 0.04
N ALA A 65 -7.94 -8.68 -1.03
CA ALA A 65 -7.11 -8.79 -2.24
C ALA A 65 -5.65 -8.41 -2.00
N VAL A 66 -5.39 -7.41 -1.14
CA VAL A 66 -4.04 -6.87 -0.92
C VAL A 66 -3.32 -7.53 0.25
N GLY A 67 -4.06 -8.10 1.21
CA GLY A 67 -3.49 -8.76 2.39
C GLY A 67 -2.87 -7.79 3.41
N ILE A 68 -3.35 -6.54 3.47
CA ILE A 68 -2.93 -5.53 4.45
C ILE A 68 -4.13 -5.06 5.27
N SER A 69 -3.87 -4.49 6.45
CA SER A 69 -4.93 -4.05 7.35
C SER A 69 -5.82 -2.94 6.75
N GLN A 70 -7.08 -2.90 7.16
CA GLN A 70 -8.02 -1.85 6.76
C GLN A 70 -7.47 -0.43 6.97
N PRO A 71 -6.85 -0.07 8.12
CA PRO A 71 -6.24 1.26 8.27
C PRO A 71 -5.13 1.54 7.24
N ALA A 72 -4.40 0.52 6.80
CA ALA A 72 -3.39 0.69 5.75
C ALA A 72 -4.04 0.94 4.39
N VAL A 73 -5.08 0.17 4.02
CA VAL A 73 -5.87 0.39 2.80
C VAL A 73 -6.45 1.81 2.79
N THR A 74 -7.09 2.25 3.87
CA THR A 74 -7.67 3.60 3.97
C THR A 74 -6.61 4.70 3.82
N ARG A 75 -5.44 4.54 4.44
CA ARG A 75 -4.35 5.53 4.27
C ARG A 75 -3.87 5.62 2.83
N ILE A 76 -3.69 4.47 2.17
CA ILE A 76 -3.26 4.42 0.76
C ILE A 76 -4.33 5.05 -0.14
N HIS A 77 -5.59 4.68 0.06
CA HIS A 77 -6.72 5.24 -0.68
C HIS A 77 -6.78 6.77 -0.54
N ASN A 78 -6.69 7.30 0.68
CA ASN A 78 -6.73 8.75 0.91
C ASN A 78 -5.56 9.48 0.23
N ALA A 79 -4.37 8.88 0.19
CA ALA A 79 -3.22 9.43 -0.52
C ALA A 79 -3.46 9.45 -2.04
N LEU A 80 -3.96 8.34 -2.61
CA LEU A 80 -4.31 8.25 -4.03
C LEU A 80 -5.46 9.17 -4.43
N GLN A 81 -6.45 9.35 -3.56
CA GLN A 81 -7.55 10.27 -3.78
C GLN A 81 -7.07 11.73 -3.82
N LYS A 82 -6.16 12.13 -2.93
CA LYS A 82 -5.52 13.46 -2.96
C LYS A 82 -4.74 13.72 -4.26
N LEU A 83 -4.22 12.66 -4.87
CA LEU A 83 -3.56 12.72 -6.17
C LEU A 83 -4.53 12.68 -7.36
N GLY A 84 -5.84 12.54 -7.12
CA GLY A 84 -6.85 12.41 -8.17
C GLY A 84 -6.85 11.07 -8.90
N ILE A 85 -6.17 10.05 -8.35
CA ILE A 85 -6.00 8.73 -9.00
C ILE A 85 -7.17 7.80 -8.68
N THR A 86 -7.76 7.91 -7.49
CA THR A 86 -8.91 7.09 -7.07
C THR A 86 -10.06 7.97 -6.62
N THR A 87 -11.29 7.50 -6.85
CA THR A 87 -12.51 8.10 -6.31
C THR A 87 -13.26 7.09 -5.45
N THR A 88 -14.14 7.58 -4.58
CA THR A 88 -15.17 6.77 -3.94
C THR A 88 -16.50 7.00 -4.64
N SER A 89 -17.33 5.96 -4.72
CA SER A 89 -18.72 6.08 -5.14
C SER A 89 -19.60 5.39 -4.12
N ARG A 90 -20.76 5.97 -3.85
CA ARG A 90 -21.79 5.28 -3.07
C ARG A 90 -22.44 4.26 -3.97
N VAL A 91 -22.49 3.01 -3.51
CA VAL A 91 -23.34 1.99 -4.13
C VAL A 91 -24.78 2.31 -3.71
N LYS A 92 -25.69 2.45 -4.68
CA LYS A 92 -27.12 2.62 -4.40
C LYS A 92 -27.58 1.46 -3.51
N GLY A 93 -27.96 1.75 -2.26
CA GLY A 93 -28.45 0.76 -1.30
C GLY A 93 -27.59 0.56 -0.05
N ASP A 94 -26.42 1.21 0.05
CA ASP A 94 -25.59 1.09 1.26
C ASP A 94 -26.02 2.10 2.34
N ASN A 95 -26.84 1.63 3.29
CA ASN A 95 -27.30 2.38 4.47
C ASN A 95 -26.24 2.45 5.60
N ARG A 96 -24.99 2.03 5.35
CA ARG A 96 -23.95 1.97 6.38
C ARG A 96 -22.98 3.14 6.30
N GLN A 97 -23.47 4.38 6.43
CA GLN A 97 -22.79 5.42 7.22
C GLN A 97 -23.65 6.68 7.40
N LYS A 98 -23.81 7.05 8.68
CA LYS A 98 -24.40 8.31 9.15
C LYS A 98 -23.48 9.50 8.83
N LEU A 99 -24.13 10.65 8.69
CA LEU A 99 -23.61 12.02 8.46
C LEU A 99 -22.24 12.31 9.09
#